data_AF-A0A432YC82-F1
#
_entry.id   AF-A0A432YC82-F1
#
_cell.length_a   1.000
_cell.length_b   1.000
_cell.length_c   1.000
_cell.angle_alpha   90.00
_cell.angle_beta   90.00
_cell.angle_gamma   90.00
#
_symmetry.space_group_name_H-M   'P 1'
#
loop_
_entity.id
_entity.type
_entity.pdbx_description
1 polymer ?
#
loop_
_entity_poly.entity_id
_entity_poly.type
_entity_poly.pdbx_seq_one_letter_code
_entity_poly.pdbx_strand_id
1 'polypeptide(L)'
;MNRKEQLTQHQQVLEAIKKIVKNYGRCSPPSYKQAAAALNAQQAKTTWGNEWTPQRLLRFLQRRGYSGLHGVQAELNGRPKKLR
;
A
#
# COMPACT_ATOMS: atom_id res chain seq x y z
N MET A 1 18.46 9.13 6.73
CA MET A 1 17.27 9.46 5.91
C MET A 1 16.57 10.66 6.51
N ASN A 2 16.48 11.75 5.75
CA ASN A 2 15.82 12.98 6.14
C ASN A 2 14.29 12.81 6.13
N ARG A 3 13.56 13.62 6.91
CA ARG A 3 12.08 13.57 7.00
C ARG A 3 11.43 13.72 5.63
N LYS A 4 11.98 14.59 4.77
CA LYS A 4 11.50 14.77 3.39
C LYS A 4 11.64 13.49 2.56
N GLU A 5 12.80 12.84 2.63
CA GLU A 5 13.05 11.57 1.92
C GLU A 5 12.09 10.48 2.39
N GLN A 6 11.82 10.39 3.69
CA GLN A 6 10.86 9.44 4.25
C GLN A 6 9.47 9.64 3.64
N LEU A 7 9.00 10.88 3.59
CA LEU A 7 7.72 11.22 2.99
C LEU A 7 7.67 10.87 1.49
N THR A 8 8.74 11.16 0.75
CA THR A 8 8.85 10.81 -0.68
C THR A 8 8.78 9.30 -0.89
N GLN A 9 9.58 8.52 -0.16
CA GLN A 9 9.56 7.06 -0.25
C GLN A 9 8.18 6.50 0.12
N HIS A 10 7.58 7.05 1.18
CA HIS A 10 6.25 6.66 1.63
C HIS A 10 5.18 6.92 0.57
N GLN A 11 5.27 8.05 -0.14
CA GLN A 11 4.37 8.36 -1.25
C GLN A 11 4.58 7.39 -2.42
N GLN A 12 5.85 7.12 -2.79
CA GLN A 12 6.19 6.18 -3.85
C GLN A 12 5.63 4.77 -3.58
N VAL A 13 5.80 4.28 -2.35
CA VAL A 13 5.25 2.98 -1.93
C VAL A 13 3.72 2.99 -2.01
N LEU A 14 3.07 4.06 -1.58
CA LEU A 14 1.61 4.18 -1.65
C LEU A 14 1.11 4.14 -3.09
N GLU A 15 1.77 4.85 -4.01
CA GLU A 15 1.44 4.83 -5.43
C GLU A 15 1.69 3.45 -6.06
N ALA A 16 2.74 2.74 -5.66
CA ALA A 16 2.98 1.35 -6.08
C ALA A 16 1.84 0.43 -5.62
N ILE A 17 1.39 0.55 -4.36
CA ILE A 17 0.25 -0.20 -3.84
C ILE A 17 -1.01 0.10 -4.65
N LYS A 18 -1.31 1.37 -4.92
CA LYS A 18 -2.46 1.78 -5.74
C LYS A 18 -2.42 1.16 -7.13
N LYS A 19 -1.24 1.15 -7.78
CA LYS A 19 -1.05 0.52 -9.09
C LYS A 19 -1.31 -0.99 -9.04
N ILE A 20 -0.79 -1.67 -8.03
CA ILE A 20 -1.02 -3.11 -7.81
C ILE A 20 -2.52 -3.40 -7.64
N VAL A 21 -3.19 -2.61 -6.79
CA VAL A 21 -4.61 -2.75 -6.50
C VAL A 21 -5.45 -2.46 -7.76
N LYS A 22 -5.15 -1.38 -8.48
CA LYS A 22 -5.81 -1.01 -9.74
C LYS A 22 -5.68 -2.10 -10.81
N ASN A 23 -4.50 -2.72 -10.92
CA ASN A 23 -4.23 -3.76 -11.92
C ASN A 23 -4.89 -5.09 -11.58
N TYR A 24 -5.20 -5.36 -10.32
CA TYR A 24 -5.85 -6.61 -9.91
C TYR A 24 -7.32 -6.66 -10.33
N GLY A 25 -8.03 -5.53 -10.26
CA GLY A 25 -9.40 -5.43 -10.74
C GLY A 25 -10.25 -4.42 -9.99
N ARG A 26 -11.47 -4.22 -10.49
CA ARG A 26 -12.40 -3.21 -9.94
C ARG A 26 -13.23 -3.71 -8.76
N CYS A 27 -13.52 -5.01 -8.71
CA CYS A 27 -14.48 -5.58 -7.76
C CYS A 27 -13.87 -5.89 -6.38
N SER A 28 -12.63 -6.35 -6.34
CA SER A 28 -11.93 -6.70 -5.10
C SER A 28 -10.46 -6.32 -5.19
N PRO A 29 -9.82 -5.86 -4.11
CA PRO A 29 -8.38 -5.78 -4.05
C PRO A 29 -7.75 -7.20 -4.04
N PRO A 30 -6.43 -7.30 -4.30
CA PRO A 30 -5.66 -8.52 -4.08
C PRO A 30 -5.58 -8.88 -2.60
N SER A 31 -5.20 -10.13 -2.30
CA SER A 31 -4.83 -10.51 -0.94
C SER A 31 -3.56 -9.77 -0.48
N TYR A 32 -3.38 -9.61 0.84
CA TYR A 32 -2.16 -9.03 1.39
C TYR A 32 -0.89 -9.80 1.04
N LYS A 33 -0.97 -11.13 0.89
CA LYS A 33 0.17 -11.95 0.44
C LYS A 33 0.57 -11.57 -0.99
N GLN A 34 -0.41 -11.47 -1.90
CA GLN A 34 -0.15 -11.08 -3.30
C GLN A 34 0.38 -9.65 -3.41
N ALA A 35 -0.21 -8.70 -2.67
CA ALA A 35 0.24 -7.31 -2.69
C ALA A 35 1.66 -7.16 -2.15
N ALA A 36 1.99 -7.85 -1.04
CA ALA A 36 3.34 -7.85 -0.48
C ALA A 36 4.35 -8.49 -1.44
N ALA A 37 4.00 -9.62 -2.05
CA ALA A 37 4.85 -10.28 -3.06
C ALA A 37 5.10 -9.37 -4.27
N ALA A 38 4.07 -8.69 -4.77
CA ALA A 38 4.20 -7.75 -5.89
C ALA A 38 5.08 -6.55 -5.55
N LEU A 39 4.99 -6.00 -4.33
CA LEU A 39 5.89 -4.94 -3.87
C LEU A 39 7.34 -5.41 -3.78
N ASN A 40 7.58 -6.60 -3.21
CA ASN A 40 8.93 -7.16 -3.10
C ASN A 40 9.53 -7.48 -4.48
N ALA A 41 8.72 -7.97 -5.43
CA ALA A 41 9.14 -8.20 -6.81
C ALA A 41 9.54 -6.91 -7.54
N GLN A 42 8.92 -5.78 -7.17
CA GLN A 42 9.31 -4.45 -7.66
C GLN A 42 10.51 -3.85 -6.89
N GLN A 43 11.17 -4.63 -6.03
CA GLN A 43 12.25 -4.19 -5.14
C GLN A 43 11.86 -3.02 -4.23
N ALA A 44 10.56 -2.77 -4.02
CA ALA A 44 10.10 -1.76 -3.09
C ALA A 44 10.39 -2.24 -1.67
N LYS A 45 11.29 -1.55 -0.96
CA LYS A 45 11.61 -1.85 0.44
C LYS A 45 10.91 -0.87 1.39
N THR A 46 10.75 -1.30 2.63
CA THR A 46 10.35 -0.39 3.72
C THR A 46 11.42 0.69 3.95
N THR A 47 11.10 1.70 4.75
CA THR A 47 12.05 2.77 5.16
C THR A 47 13.35 2.23 5.76
N TRP A 48 13.29 1.06 6.39
CA TRP A 48 14.44 0.41 7.02
C TRP A 48 15.07 -0.67 6.14
N GLY A 49 14.78 -0.70 4.84
CA GLY A 49 15.34 -1.68 3.91
C GLY A 49 14.70 -3.07 3.98
N ASN A 50 13.77 -3.32 4.91
CA ASN A 50 13.12 -4.62 5.04
C ASN A 50 12.10 -4.89 3.93
N GLU A 51 11.83 -6.18 3.70
CA GLU A 51 10.74 -6.66 2.84
C GLU A 51 9.36 -6.40 3.41
N TRP A 52 8.39 -6.33 2.49
CA TRP A 52 6.98 -6.26 2.81
C TRP A 52 6.46 -7.62 3.26
N THR A 53 5.83 -7.61 4.42
CA THR A 53 4.98 -8.71 4.89
C THR A 53 3.52 -8.24 4.89
N PRO A 54 2.54 -9.15 4.83
CA PRO A 54 1.11 -8.81 4.94
C PRO A 54 0.80 -7.86 6.10
N GLN A 55 1.38 -8.14 7.27
CA GLN A 55 1.16 -7.36 8.49
C GLN A 55 1.81 -5.97 8.44
N ARG A 56 3.01 -5.85 7.86
CA ARG A 56 3.67 -4.55 7.65
C ARG A 56 2.89 -3.69 6.66
N LEU A 57 2.39 -4.30 5.58
CA LEU A 57 1.57 -3.61 4.58
C LEU A 57 0.26 -3.09 5.19
N LEU A 58 -0.44 -3.91 5.99
CA LEU A 58 -1.63 -3.47 6.71
C LEU A 58 -1.32 -2.27 7.63
N ARG A 59 -0.30 -2.38 8.48
CA ARG A 59 0.07 -1.29 9.41
C ARG A 59 0.49 -0.02 8.67
N PHE A 60 1.18 -0.16 7.54
CA PHE A 60 1.56 0.96 6.69
C PHE A 60 0.35 1.71 6.15
N LEU A 61 -0.67 0.99 5.68
CA LEU A 61 -1.93 1.56 5.20
C LEU A 61 -2.73 2.22 6.32
N GLN A 62 -2.81 1.57 7.48
CA GLN A 62 -3.55 2.11 8.63
C GLN A 62 -2.96 3.43 9.15
N ARG A 63 -1.62 3.54 9.22
CA ARG A 63 -0.93 4.80 9.58
C ARG A 63 -1.22 5.96 8.62
N ARG A 64 -1.78 5.69 7.45
CA ARG A 64 -2.19 6.67 6.43
C ARG A 64 -3.70 6.86 6.34
N GLY A 65 -4.46 6.29 7.28
CA GLY A 65 -5.91 6.45 7.34
C GLY A 65 -6.70 5.52 6.41
N TYR A 66 -6.07 4.47 5.87
CA TYR A 66 -6.76 3.45 5.07
C TYR A 66 -7.24 2.29 5.95
N SER A 67 -8.47 1.84 5.74
CA SER A 67 -9.01 0.58 6.33
C SER A 67 -8.33 -0.71 5.85
N GLY A 68 -7.30 -0.60 5.02
CA GLY A 68 -6.58 -1.70 4.41
C GLY A 68 -6.59 -1.61 2.89
N LEU A 69 -6.38 -2.74 2.22
CA LEU A 69 -6.42 -2.80 0.75
C LEU A 69 -7.81 -2.47 0.20
N HIS A 70 -8.87 -2.80 0.95
CA HIS A 70 -10.24 -2.35 0.61
C HIS A 70 -10.39 -0.83 0.68
N GLY A 71 -9.73 -0.16 1.63
CA GLY A 71 -9.72 1.30 1.69
C GLY A 71 -8.99 1.91 0.50
N VAL A 72 -7.91 1.27 0.01
CA VAL A 72 -7.21 1.69 -1.21
C VAL A 72 -8.11 1.50 -2.44
N GLN A 73 -8.77 0.35 -2.55
CA GLN A 73 -9.74 0.08 -3.61
C GLN A 73 -10.90 1.09 -3.59
N ALA A 74 -11.39 1.44 -2.40
CA ALA A 74 -12.44 2.44 -2.24
C ALA A 74 -11.98 3.80 -2.78
N GLU A 75 -10.79 4.27 -2.38
CA GLU A 75 -10.21 5.52 -2.89
C GLU A 75 -10.09 5.52 -4.42
N LEU A 76 -9.60 4.42 -5.00
CA LEU A 76 -9.48 4.27 -6.46
C LEU A 76 -10.84 4.29 -7.18
N ASN A 77 -11.91 3.89 -6.49
CA ASN A 77 -13.28 3.93 -6.98
C ASN A 77 -14.02 5.24 -6.64
N GLY A 78 -13.32 6.26 -6.11
CA GLY A 78 -13.92 7.54 -5.70
C GLY A 78 -14.73 7.48 -4.40
N ARG A 79 -14.55 6.43 -3.60
CA ARG A 79 -15.21 6.22 -2.30
C ARG A 79 -14.27 6.58 -1.14
N PRO A 80 -14.79 6.91 0.05
CA PRO A 80 -13.95 7.23 1.20
C PRO A 80 -13.09 6.05 1.65
N LYS A 81 -11.80 6.31 1.90
CA LYS A 81 -10.81 5.32 2.37
C LYS A 81 -10.87 4.98 3.87
N LYS A 82 -11.77 5.63 4.62
CA LYS A 82 -11.74 5.75 6.08
C LYS A 82 -11.61 4.39 6.79
N LEU A 83 -10.68 4.32 7.74
CA LEU A 83 -10.83 3.46 8.91
C LEU A 83 -12.14 3.84 9.61
N ARG A 84 -13.02 2.86 9.83
CA ARG A 84 -14.09 2.98 10.81
C ARG A 84 -13.49 3.05 12.21
#